data_AF-A0A535NVC3-F1
#
_entry.id   AF-A0A535NVC3-F1
#
_cell.length_a   1.000
_cell.length_b   1.000
_cell.length_c   1.000
_cell.angle_alpha   90.00
_cell.angle_beta   90.00
_cell.angle_gamma   90.00
#
_symmetry.space_group_name_H-M   'P 1'
#
loop_
_entity.id
_entity.type
_entity.pdbx_description
1 polymer ?
#
loop_
_entity_poly.entity_id
_entity_poly.type
_entity_poly.pdbx_seq_one_letter_code
_entity_poly.pdbx_strand_id
1 'polypeptide(L)' 'MAQDTSHMQNPFIVGERIYLRPLEPAQDNHLYSTWMNDEEIRRYFSIYPTSDTRGKERLELLYKDGKHII' A
#
# COMPACT_ATOMS: atom_id res chain seq x y z
N MET A 1 6.91 -2.48 -25.71
CA MET A 1 6.56 -3.90 -25.48
C MET A 1 5.34 -3.89 -24.58
N ALA A 2 4.18 -4.35 -25.06
CA ALA A 2 2.98 -4.42 -24.23
C ALA A 2 3.11 -5.61 -23.29
N GLN A 3 2.90 -5.38 -21.99
CA GLN A 3 3.00 -6.40 -20.96
C GLN A 3 1.84 -7.40 -21.15
N ASP A 4 2.15 -8.69 -21.22
CA ASP A 4 1.14 -9.74 -21.34
C ASP A 4 0.36 -9.82 -20.03
N THR A 5 -0.93 -9.49 -20.08
CA THR A 5 -1.84 -9.44 -18.93
C THR A 5 -2.82 -10.61 -18.89
N SER A 6 -2.69 -11.57 -19.81
CA SER A 6 -3.62 -12.70 -19.99
C SER A 6 -3.77 -13.61 -18.77
N HIS A 7 -2.82 -13.57 -17.82
CA HIS A 7 -2.84 -14.35 -16.58
C HIS A 7 -3.18 -13.53 -15.32
N MET A 8 -3.47 -12.24 -15.43
CA MET A 8 -3.81 -11.42 -14.26
C MET A 8 -5.22 -11.76 -13.77
N GLN A 9 -5.31 -12.34 -12.57
CA GLN A 9 -6.56 -12.40 -11.83
C GLN A 9 -7.06 -10.97 -11.57
N ASN A 10 -8.39 -10.79 -11.52
CA ASN A 10 -9.00 -9.52 -11.15
C ASN A 10 -8.38 -9.04 -9.81
N PRO A 11 -7.66 -7.90 -9.79
CA PRO A 11 -6.91 -7.50 -8.62
C PRO A 11 -7.79 -6.81 -7.56
N PHE A 12 -9.09 -6.67 -7.81
CA PHE A 12 -10.04 -6.01 -6.94
C PHE A 12 -10.81 -7.01 -6.09
N ILE A 13 -10.90 -6.75 -4.78
CA ILE A 13 -11.70 -7.54 -3.84
C ILE A 13 -12.92 -6.71 -3.46
N VAL A 14 -14.11 -7.23 -3.80
CA VAL A 14 -15.38 -6.55 -3.56
C VAL A 14 -16.14 -7.32 -2.48
N GLY A 15 -16.37 -6.68 -1.34
CA GLY A 15 -17.27 -7.14 -0.29
C GLY A 15 -18.53 -6.28 -0.23
N GLU A 16 -19.47 -6.66 0.63
CA GLU A 16 -20.76 -5.95 0.78
C GLU A 16 -20.59 -4.48 1.21
N ARG A 17 -19.55 -4.18 2.00
CA ARG A 17 -19.29 -2.84 2.56
C ARG A 17 -17.88 -2.32 2.30
N ILE A 18 -17.01 -3.15 1.75
CA ILE A 18 -15.61 -2.82 1.55
C ILE A 18 -15.21 -3.15 0.13
N TYR A 19 -14.35 -2.30 -0.41
CA TYR A 19 -13.75 -2.48 -1.71
C TYR A 19 -12.25 -2.31 -1.53
N LEU A 20 -11.47 -3.30 -1.93
CA LEU A 20 -10.02 -3.25 -1.92
C LEU A 20 -9.53 -3.20 -3.35
N ARG A 21 -8.64 -2.25 -3.60
CA ARG A 21 -7.86 -2.15 -4.83
C ARG A 21 -6.37 -2.26 -4.54
N PRO A 22 -5.55 -2.60 -5.53
CA PRO A 22 -4.11 -2.42 -5.43
C PRO A 22 -3.78 -1.01 -4.97
N LEU A 23 -2.81 -0.91 -4.07
CA LEU A 23 -2.23 0.36 -3.65
C LEU A 23 -1.58 1.05 -4.85
N GLU A 24 -1.80 2.34 -4.99
CA GLU A 24 -1.21 3.18 -6.01
C GLU A 24 -0.27 4.17 -5.31
N PRO A 25 1.06 3.98 -5.38
CA PRO A 25 2.00 4.77 -4.58
C PRO A 25 1.84 6.29 -4.77
N ALA A 26 1.57 6.75 -5.99
CA ALA A 26 1.40 8.17 -6.27
C ALA A 26 0.12 8.78 -5.67
N GLN A 27 -0.92 7.97 -5.47
CA GLN A 27 -2.22 8.43 -4.98
C GLN A 27 -2.37 8.19 -3.47
N ASP A 28 -1.85 7.06 -2.97
CA ASP A 28 -2.14 6.58 -1.63
C ASP A 28 -1.09 6.94 -0.58
N ASN A 29 0.07 7.46 -0.99
CA ASN A 29 1.18 7.75 -0.07
C ASN A 29 0.81 8.68 1.08
N HIS A 30 -0.05 9.68 0.83
CA HIS A 30 -0.46 10.63 1.86
C HIS A 30 -1.35 9.95 2.92
N LEU A 31 -2.34 9.16 2.48
CA LEU A 31 -3.21 8.41 3.39
C LEU A 31 -2.43 7.34 4.16
N TYR A 32 -1.53 6.63 3.48
CA TYR A 32 -0.64 5.66 4.10
C TYR A 32 0.22 6.32 5.19
N SER A 33 0.87 7.45 4.88
CA SER A 33 1.74 8.14 5.83
C SER A 33 0.96 8.72 7.00
N THR A 34 -0.26 9.24 6.75
CA THR A 34 -1.17 9.71 7.80
C THR A 34 -1.50 8.59 8.77
N TRP A 35 -1.87 7.40 8.27
CA TRP A 35 -2.20 6.24 9.10
C TRP A 35 -0.99 5.73 9.89
N MET A 36 0.19 5.70 9.28
CA MET A 36 1.44 5.30 9.95
C MET A 36 1.89 6.30 11.01
N ASN A 37 1.44 7.55 10.93
CA ASN A 37 1.75 8.60 11.89
C ASN A 37 0.70 8.72 13.00
N ASP A 38 -0.46 8.09 12.85
CA ASP A 38 -1.54 8.09 13.85
C ASP A 38 -1.04 7.50 15.17
N GLU A 39 -1.19 8.27 16.26
CA GLU A 39 -0.69 7.89 17.58
C GLU A 39 -1.36 6.62 18.12
N GLU A 40 -2.63 6.40 17.81
CA GLU A 40 -3.36 5.20 18.22
C GLU A 40 -2.79 3.97 17.50
N ILE A 41 -2.56 4.07 16.20
CA ILE A 41 -1.93 3.00 15.42
C ILE A 41 -0.52 2.72 15.93
N ARG A 42 0.29 3.76 16.14
CA ARG A 42 1.67 3.64 16.64
C ARG A 42 1.77 3.07 18.05
N ARG A 43 0.70 3.11 18.84
CA ARG A 43 0.65 2.44 20.14
C ARG A 43 0.67 0.93 20.01
N TYR A 44 0.02 0.40 18.96
CA TYR A 44 -0.11 -1.06 18.75
C TYR A 44 0.94 -1.62 17.80
N PHE A 45 1.48 -0.79 16.91
CA PHE A 45 2.49 -1.21 15.95
C PHE A 45 3.83 -0.51 16.23
N SER A 46 4.92 -1.28 16.30
CA SER A 46 6.30 -0.75 16.45
C SER A 46 6.80 -0.10 15.16
N ILE A 47 6.12 0.95 14.71
CA ILE A 47 6.37 1.65 13.46
C ILE A 47 6.89 3.07 13.72
N TYR A 48 7.84 3.50 12.89
CA TYR A 48 8.38 4.86 12.94
C TYR A 48 7.52 5.80 12.09
N PRO A 49 7.34 7.06 12.51
CA PRO A 49 6.72 8.07 11.67
C PRO A 49 7.38 8.18 10.31
N THR A 50 6.59 8.48 9.29
CA THR A 50 7.06 8.60 7.91
C THR A 50 6.52 9.84 7.25
N SER A 51 7.26 10.38 6.28
CA SER A 51 6.79 11.42 5.37
C SER A 51 6.11 10.80 4.17
N ASP A 52 5.31 11.58 3.45
CA ASP A 52 4.67 11.19 2.19
C ASP A 52 5.67 10.68 1.16
N THR A 53 6.82 11.36 1.01
CA THR A 53 7.90 10.94 0.11
C THR A 53 8.40 9.54 0.46
N ARG A 54 8.67 9.29 1.74
CA ARG A 54 9.17 7.99 2.21
C ARG A 54 8.08 6.92 2.19
N GLY A 55 6.82 7.29 2.43
CA GLY A 55 5.66 6.42 2.28
C GLY A 55 5.49 5.96 0.84
N LYS A 56 5.62 6.87 -0.13
CA LYS A 56 5.60 6.53 -1.56
C LYS A 56 6.70 5.53 -1.92
N GLU A 57 7.93 5.78 -1.50
CA GLU A 57 9.06 4.85 -1.74
C GLU A 57 8.78 3.46 -1.15
N ARG A 58 8.21 3.38 0.06
CA ARG A 58 7.81 2.11 0.68
C ARG A 58 6.75 1.37 -0.14
N LEU A 59 5.72 2.07 -0.61
CA LEU A 59 4.68 1.48 -1.45
C LEU A 59 5.23 1.00 -2.80
N GLU A 60 6.18 1.73 -3.40
CA GLU A 60 6.87 1.28 -4.62
C GLU A 60 7.72 0.03 -4.38
N LEU A 61 8.40 -0.06 -3.23
CA LEU A 61 9.21 -1.23 -2.87
C LEU A 61 8.36 -2.49 -2.65
N LEU A 62 7.15 -2.34 -2.09
CA LEU A 62 6.19 -3.45 -1.91
C LEU A 62 5.88 -4.17 -3.24
N TYR A 63 5.77 -3.43 -4.33
CA TYR A 63 5.54 -4.01 -5.66
C TYR A 63 6.80 -4.55 -6.34
N LYS A 64 7.98 -4.02 -5.98
CA LYS A 64 9.25 -4.49 -6.55
C LYS A 64 9.72 -5.81 -5.95
N ASP A 65 9.52 -6.00 -4.65
CA ASP A 65 9.88 -7.21 -3.95
C ASP A 65 8.71 -7.66 -3.08
N GLY A 66 7.86 -8.54 -3.63
CA GLY A 66 6.69 -9.10 -2.94
C GLY A 66 7.02 -9.92 -1.68
N LYS A 67 8.31 -10.03 -1.33
CA LYS A 67 8.83 -10.64 -0.10
C LYS A 67 8.61 -9.79 1.16
N HIS A 68 8.13 -8.55 1.03
CA HIS A 68 7.91 -7.64 2.15
C HIS A 68 6.47 -7.54 2.66
N ILE A 69 5.60 -8.47 2.26
CA ILE A 69 4.31 -8.65 2.93
C ILE A 69 4.59 -9.43 4.22
N ILE A 70 4.40 -8.74 5.36
CA ILE A 70 4.64 -9.23 6.73
C ILE A 70 3.84 -10.49 7.01
#